data_AF-A0A7G2M4N1-F1
#
_entry.id   AF-A0A7G2M4N1-F1
#
_cell.length_a   1.000
_cell.length_b   1.000
_cell.length_c   1.000
_cell.angle_alpha   90.00
_cell.angle_beta   90.00
_cell.angle_gamma   90.00
#
_symmetry.space_group_name_H-M   'P 1'
#
loop_
_entity.id
_entity.type
_entity.pdbx_description
1 polymer ?
#
loop_
_entity_poly.entity_id
_entity_poly.type
_entity_poly.pdbx_seq_one_letter_code
_entity_poly.pdbx_strand_id
1 'polypeptide(L)'
;TQVQVRARDNFSIYEQDALVRQVEQRLFTYDEIASVYARTGSSNRDSADLIGTIQVEFTEWDERRTAAMIGEEIRTEMAAIPGIDVQVQTASNGPSAGKPVNLRIKAHDAEVQQQVVNQIREKMSDIGG
;
A
#
# COMPACT_ATOMS: atom_id res chain seq x y z
N THR A 1 2.06 3.59 -3.13
CA THR A 1 0.73 3.00 -3.34
C THR A 1 -0.08 3.92 -4.21
N GLN A 2 -0.94 3.41 -5.08
CA GLN A 2 -1.78 4.23 -5.94
C GLN A 2 -3.25 4.03 -5.60
N VAL A 3 -4.00 5.12 -5.50
CA VAL A 3 -5.46 5.16 -5.34
C VAL A 3 -6.05 5.79 -6.59
N GLN A 4 -6.98 5.09 -7.23
CA GLN A 4 -7.68 5.57 -8.41
C GLN A 4 -9.09 5.99 -8.01
N VAL A 5 -9.50 7.19 -8.42
CA VAL A 5 -10.84 7.70 -8.20
C VAL A 5 -11.59 7.64 -9.52
N ARG A 6 -12.69 6.91 -9.53
CA ARG A 6 -13.52 6.68 -10.72
C ARG A 6 -14.92 7.21 -10.53
N ALA A 7 -15.55 7.66 -11.59
CA ALA A 7 -16.95 8.06 -11.61
C ALA A 7 -17.61 7.58 -12.90
N ARG A 8 -18.88 7.20 -12.83
CA ARG A 8 -19.69 6.82 -14.01
C ARG A 8 -20.54 7.97 -14.56
N ASP A 9 -20.58 9.09 -13.84
CA ASP A 9 -21.34 10.28 -14.21
C ASP A 9 -20.49 11.31 -14.97
N ASN A 10 -21.16 12.17 -15.73
CA ASN A 10 -20.53 13.25 -16.51
C ASN A 10 -20.27 14.49 -15.63
N PHE A 11 -19.34 14.37 -14.69
CA PHE A 11 -18.88 15.50 -13.88
C PHE A 11 -18.06 16.49 -14.71
N SER A 12 -18.24 17.78 -14.46
CA SER A 12 -17.33 18.82 -14.96
C SER A 12 -15.93 18.67 -14.32
N ILE A 13 -14.91 19.29 -14.93
CA ILE A 13 -13.53 19.23 -14.41
C ILE A 13 -13.46 19.75 -12.96
N TYR A 14 -14.26 20.77 -12.62
CA TYR A 14 -14.30 21.33 -11.27
C TYR A 14 -14.95 20.39 -10.26
N GLU A 15 -16.00 19.67 -10.66
CA GLU A 15 -16.65 18.67 -9.81
C GLU A 15 -15.76 17.44 -9.61
N GLN A 16 -15.09 16.98 -10.67
CA GLN A 16 -14.08 15.93 -10.57
C GLN A 16 -12.98 16.33 -9.59
N ASP A 17 -12.48 17.56 -9.69
CA ASP A 17 -11.45 18.10 -8.80
C ASP A 17 -11.93 18.18 -7.34
N ALA A 18 -13.18 18.58 -7.12
CA ALA A 18 -13.77 18.60 -5.78
C ALA A 18 -13.86 17.20 -5.16
N LEU A 19 -14.25 16.19 -5.95
CA LEU A 19 -14.32 14.79 -5.51
C LEU A 19 -12.93 14.22 -5.21
N VAL A 20 -11.96 14.45 -6.11
CA VAL A 20 -10.58 13.99 -5.91
C VAL A 20 -9.96 14.66 -4.67
N ARG A 21 -10.16 15.97 -4.49
CA ARG A 21 -9.72 16.70 -3.30
C ARG A 21 -10.40 16.18 -2.02
N GLN A 22 -11.66 15.76 -2.09
CA GLN A 22 -12.34 15.17 -0.94
C GLN A 22 -11.69 13.84 -0.53
N VAL A 23 -11.32 12.99 -1.49
CA VAL A 23 -10.59 11.75 -1.22
C VAL A 23 -9.21 12.06 -0.65
N GLU A 24 -8.47 13.01 -1.25
CA GLU A 24 -7.16 13.46 -0.77
C GLU A 24 -7.19 13.92 0.69
N GLN A 25 -8.15 14.77 1.06
CA GLN A 25 -8.28 15.29 2.42
C GLN A 25 -8.54 14.18 3.43
N ARG A 26 -9.34 13.16 3.09
CA ARG A 26 -9.57 12.02 3.97
C ARG A 26 -8.36 11.10 4.05
N LEU A 27 -7.60 10.95 2.96
CA LEU A 27 -6.33 10.20 3.02
C LEU A 27 -5.32 10.89 3.93
N PHE A 28 -5.30 12.22 3.95
CA PHE A 28 -4.38 12.97 4.80
C PHE A 28 -4.68 12.87 6.31
N THR A 29 -5.83 12.34 6.72
CA THR A 29 -6.14 12.14 8.15
C THR A 29 -5.54 10.86 8.74
N TYR A 30 -4.94 10.00 7.91
CA TYR A 30 -4.29 8.78 8.37
C TYR A 30 -2.88 9.09 8.86
N ASP A 31 -2.57 8.71 10.11
CA ASP A 31 -1.24 8.87 10.68
C ASP A 31 -0.20 8.01 9.94
N GLU A 32 -0.62 6.93 9.27
CA GLU A 32 0.26 6.03 8.52
C GLU A 32 0.60 6.54 7.10
N ILE A 33 0.16 7.74 6.74
CA ILE A 33 0.41 8.38 5.44
C ILE A 33 1.39 9.54 5.61
N ALA A 34 2.57 9.40 5.02
CA ALA A 34 3.63 10.40 5.09
C ALA A 34 3.41 11.53 4.05
N SER A 35 2.98 11.16 2.85
CA SER A 35 2.72 12.14 1.78
C SER A 35 1.61 11.66 0.85
N VAL A 36 0.87 12.64 0.31
CA VAL A 36 -0.22 12.43 -0.65
C VAL A 36 0.02 13.37 -1.84
N TYR A 37 -0.09 12.83 -3.05
CA TYR A 37 -0.06 13.60 -4.28
C TYR A 37 -1.27 13.26 -5.14
N ALA A 38 -2.21 14.20 -5.25
CA ALA A 38 -3.41 14.04 -6.06
C ALA A 38 -3.25 14.68 -7.44
N ARG A 39 -3.82 14.02 -8.45
CA ARG A 39 -3.94 14.52 -9.81
C ARG A 39 -5.36 14.27 -10.30
N THR A 40 -6.09 15.35 -10.56
CA THR A 40 -7.40 15.33 -11.20
C THR A 40 -7.26 15.20 -12.72
N GLY A 41 -8.21 14.48 -13.33
CA GLY A 41 -8.29 14.24 -14.76
C GLY A 41 -7.66 12.93 -15.19
N SER A 42 -8.09 12.46 -16.36
CA SER A 42 -7.59 11.25 -17.02
C SER A 42 -6.75 11.64 -18.24
N SER A 43 -5.70 10.86 -18.53
CA SER A 43 -4.98 10.96 -19.79
C SER A 43 -5.71 10.14 -20.86
N ASN A 44 -5.48 10.41 -22.16
CA ASN A 44 -6.10 9.64 -23.25
C ASN A 44 -5.85 8.12 -23.23
N ARG A 45 -4.96 7.63 -22.36
CA ARG A 45 -4.67 6.20 -22.17
C ARG A 45 -5.41 5.58 -20.99
N ASP A 46 -6.02 6.38 -20.14
CA ASP A 46 -6.73 5.92 -18.95
C ASP A 46 -8.16 5.50 -19.30
N SER A 47 -8.77 4.72 -18.41
CA SER A 47 -10.17 4.32 -18.55
C SER A 47 -11.11 5.53 -18.53
N ALA A 48 -12.21 5.46 -19.28
CA ALA A 48 -13.16 6.57 -19.42
C ALA A 48 -13.86 6.97 -18.11
N ASP A 49 -13.87 6.08 -17.13
CA ASP A 49 -14.40 6.28 -15.78
C ASP A 49 -13.37 6.90 -14.81
N LEU A 50 -12.09 7.01 -15.17
CA LEU A 50 -11.06 7.57 -14.29
C LEU A 50 -11.16 9.10 -14.25
N ILE A 51 -11.47 9.65 -13.08
CA ILE A 51 -11.54 11.11 -12.87
C ILE A 51 -10.33 11.66 -12.12
N GLY A 52 -9.52 10.80 -11.49
CA GLY A 52 -8.28 11.20 -10.85
C GLY A 52 -7.45 10.06 -10.30
N THR A 53 -6.20 10.36 -10.01
CA THR A 53 -5.24 9.44 -9.40
C THR A 53 -4.61 10.11 -8.20
N ILE A 54 -4.43 9.35 -7.13
CA ILE A 54 -3.79 9.81 -5.90
C ILE A 54 -2.67 8.85 -5.58
N GLN A 55 -1.44 9.36 -5.56
CA GLN A 55 -0.29 8.62 -5.11
C GLN A 55 -0.13 8.82 -3.61
N VAL A 56 0.01 7.72 -2.88
CA VAL A 56 0.17 7.70 -1.43
C VAL A 56 1.52 7.08 -1.07
N GLU A 57 2.25 7.79 -0.23
CA GLU A 57 3.45 7.31 0.45
C GLU A 57 3.10 7.01 1.91
N PHE A 58 3.36 5.78 2.32
CA PHE A 58 3.15 5.38 3.70
C PHE A 58 4.38 5.71 4.55
N THR A 59 4.18 5.82 5.86
CA THR A 59 5.27 5.88 6.84
C THR A 59 6.11 4.59 6.85
N GLU A 60 7.18 4.57 7.66
CA GLU A 60 8.05 3.41 7.80
C GLU A 60 7.25 2.14 8.16
N TRP A 61 7.62 1.02 7.54
CA TRP A 61 6.80 -0.20 7.53
C TRP A 61 6.67 -0.88 8.89
N ASP A 62 7.62 -0.64 9.80
CA ASP A 62 7.69 -1.16 11.17
C ASP A 62 6.91 -0.29 12.17
N GLU A 63 6.60 0.96 11.81
CA GLU A 63 5.82 1.89 12.64
C GLU A 63 4.32 1.91 12.26
N ARG A 64 3.90 1.09 11.28
CA ARG A 64 2.53 1.10 10.74
C ARG A 64 1.92 -0.29 10.58
N ARG A 65 0.60 -0.30 10.39
CA ARG A 65 -0.15 -1.49 9.99
C ARG A 65 0.23 -1.93 8.57
N THR A 66 -0.02 -3.19 8.23
CA THR A 66 0.29 -3.71 6.89
C THR A 66 -0.40 -2.89 5.80
N ALA A 67 0.29 -2.70 4.67
CA ALA A 67 -0.26 -1.95 3.53
C ALA A 67 -1.61 -2.52 3.04
N ALA A 68 -1.82 -3.83 3.17
CA ALA A 68 -3.07 -4.49 2.82
C ALA A 68 -4.24 -4.07 3.73
N MET A 69 -4.01 -4.01 5.05
CA MET A 69 -5.04 -3.56 6.00
C MET A 69 -5.42 -2.10 5.78
N ILE A 70 -4.41 -1.22 5.64
CA ILE A 70 -4.63 0.20 5.37
C ILE A 70 -5.37 0.37 4.03
N GLY A 71 -4.98 -0.37 2.99
CA GLY A 71 -5.64 -0.31 1.69
C GLY A 71 -7.10 -0.74 1.70
N GLU A 72 -7.46 -1.75 2.50
CA GLU A 72 -8.85 -2.20 2.65
C GLU A 72 -9.70 -1.19 3.44
N GLU A 73 -9.11 -0.58 4.48
CA GLU A 73 -9.77 0.47 5.25
C GLU A 73 -10.04 1.71 4.39
N ILE A 74 -9.04 2.18 3.64
CA ILE A 74 -9.20 3.26 2.67
C ILE A 74 -10.33 2.93 1.69
N ARG A 75 -10.34 1.72 1.11
CA ARG A 75 -11.41 1.32 0.18
C ARG A 75 -12.79 1.40 0.83
N THR A 76 -12.91 0.93 2.07
CA THR A 76 -14.17 0.92 2.81
C THR A 76 -14.65 2.34 3.15
N GLU A 77 -13.76 3.20 3.64
CA GLU A 77 -14.13 4.56 4.02
C GLU A 77 -14.42 5.46 2.82
N MET A 78 -13.65 5.30 1.74
CA MET A 78 -13.86 6.11 0.53
C MET A 78 -15.09 5.67 -0.26
N ALA A 79 -15.55 4.42 -0.11
CA ALA A 79 -16.83 3.96 -0.66
C ALA A 79 -18.04 4.71 -0.07
N ALA A 80 -17.88 5.39 1.07
CA ALA A 80 -18.91 6.25 1.64
C ALA A 80 -19.09 7.59 0.90
N ILE A 81 -18.20 7.93 -0.05
CA ILE A 81 -18.33 9.16 -0.85
C ILE A 81 -19.27 8.89 -2.04
N PRO A 82 -20.45 9.54 -2.10
CA PRO A 82 -21.38 9.33 -3.20
C PRO A 82 -20.81 9.80 -4.54
N GLY A 83 -21.11 9.08 -5.62
CA GLY A 83 -20.75 9.47 -6.98
C GLY A 83 -19.36 9.01 -7.43
N ILE A 84 -18.58 8.36 -6.57
CA ILE A 84 -17.26 7.82 -6.93
C ILE A 84 -17.08 6.36 -6.49
N ASP A 85 -16.21 5.65 -7.22
CA ASP A 85 -15.66 4.35 -6.88
C ASP A 85 -14.16 4.50 -6.67
N VAL A 86 -13.67 4.08 -5.50
CA VAL A 86 -12.25 4.22 -5.15
C VAL A 86 -11.57 2.87 -5.18
N GLN A 87 -10.56 2.76 -6.04
CA GLN A 87 -9.78 1.54 -6.19
C GLN A 87 -8.38 1.76 -5.65
N VAL A 88 -8.02 0.97 -4.63
CA VAL A 88 -6.69 1.02 -4.03
C VAL A 88 -5.82 -0.07 -4.64
N GLN A 89 -4.74 0.35 -5.29
CA GLN A 89 -3.67 -0.50 -5.79
C GLN A 89 -2.46 -0.36 -4.85
N THR A 90 -2.40 -1.23 -3.85
CA THR A 90 -1.20 -1.37 -3.02
C THR A 90 -0.10 -1.97 -3.88
N ALA A 91 1.00 -1.24 -4.08
CA ALA A 91 2.20 -1.86 -4.59
C ALA A 91 2.59 -2.95 -3.59
N SER A 92 2.75 -4.20 -4.02
CA SER A 92 3.24 -5.31 -3.18
C SER A 92 4.71 -5.13 -2.72
N ASN A 93 5.21 -3.88 -2.74
CA ASN A 93 6.53 -3.45 -2.30
C ASN A 93 6.57 -3.20 -0.79
N GLY A 94 5.97 -4.07 0.01
CA GLY A 94 6.67 -4.44 1.25
C GLY A 94 7.94 -5.20 0.83
N PRO A 95 8.91 -5.47 1.73
CA PRO A 95 9.83 -6.56 1.44
C PRO A 95 8.95 -7.73 0.99
N SER A 96 9.16 -8.23 -0.24
CA SER A 96 8.52 -9.46 -0.68
C SER A 96 8.58 -10.41 0.51
N ALA A 97 7.54 -11.18 0.82
CA ALA A 97 7.51 -12.09 1.98
C ALA A 97 8.70 -13.09 2.09
N GLY A 98 9.75 -12.96 1.28
CA GLY A 98 11.11 -13.33 1.66
C GLY A 98 11.54 -12.64 2.96
N LYS A 99 11.98 -13.49 3.89
CA LYS A 99 12.51 -13.15 5.21
C LYS A 99 13.33 -11.86 5.18
N PRO A 100 13.19 -10.95 6.17
CA PRO A 100 13.88 -9.65 6.20
C PRO A 100 15.42 -9.79 6.22
N VAL A 101 15.92 -11.00 6.47
CA VAL A 101 17.34 -11.33 6.52
C VAL A 101 17.64 -12.61 5.75
N ASN A 102 18.69 -12.57 4.93
CA ASN A 102 19.27 -13.74 4.28
C ASN A 102 20.56 -14.14 5.01
N LEU A 103 20.53 -15.26 5.73
CA LEU A 103 21.69 -15.75 6.47
C LEU A 103 22.39 -16.87 5.70
N ARG A 104 23.64 -16.64 5.31
CA ARG A 104 24.46 -17.64 4.61
C ARG A 104 25.50 -18.23 5.55
N ILE A 105 25.35 -19.51 5.86
CA ILE A 105 26.26 -20.24 6.74
C ILE A 105 27.27 -21.00 5.87
N LYS A 106 28.55 -20.85 6.18
CA LYS A 106 29.64 -21.65 5.61
C LYS A 106 30.21 -22.52 6.72
N ALA A 107 30.31 -23.83 6.47
CA ALA A 107 30.99 -24.76 7.34
C ALA A 107 31.78 -25.77 6.49
N HIS A 108 32.83 -26.34 7.07
CA HIS A 108 33.62 -27.41 6.45
C HIS A 108 32.97 -28.78 6.65
N ASP A 109 32.03 -28.87 7.58
CA ASP A 109 31.31 -30.08 7.97
C ASP A 109 29.80 -29.84 7.79
N ALA A 110 29.15 -30.76 7.07
CA ALA A 110 27.73 -30.66 6.73
C ALA A 110 26.81 -30.90 7.93
N GLU A 111 27.20 -31.75 8.89
CA GLU A 111 26.41 -32.00 10.10
C GLU A 111 26.43 -30.77 11.01
N VAL A 112 27.59 -30.14 11.18
CA VAL A 112 27.72 -28.89 11.93
C VAL A 112 26.93 -27.77 11.26
N GLN A 113 26.95 -27.70 9.93
CA GLN A 113 26.15 -26.72 9.18
C GLN A 113 24.66 -26.88 9.48
N GLN A 114 24.15 -28.11 9.45
CA GLN A 114 22.74 -28.40 9.67
C GLN A 114 22.32 -28.09 11.12
N GLN A 115 23.17 -28.40 12.09
CA GLN A 115 22.94 -28.07 13.50
C GLN A 115 22.82 -26.55 13.72
N VAL A 116 23.73 -25.78 13.14
CA VAL A 116 23.73 -24.31 13.26
C VAL A 116 22.53 -23.68 12.55
N VAL A 117 22.14 -24.19 11.37
CA VAL A 117 20.90 -23.77 10.68
C VAL A 117 19.68 -23.99 11.57
N ASN A 118 19.60 -25.12 12.26
CA ASN A 118 18.46 -25.45 13.12
C ASN A 118 18.41 -24.56 14.36
N GLN A 119 19.55 -24.31 15.03
CA GLN A 119 19.61 -23.39 16.18
C GLN A 119 19.22 -21.96 15.81
N ILE A 120 19.63 -21.49 14.63
CA ILE A 120 19.25 -20.15 14.14
C ILE A 120 17.75 -20.11 13.86
N ARG A 121 17.19 -21.16 13.24
CA ARG A 121 15.75 -21.23 12.96
C ARG A 121 14.92 -21.20 14.25
N GLU A 122 15.35 -21.91 15.28
CA GLU A 122 14.68 -21.96 16.59
C GLU A 122 14.72 -20.58 17.27
N LYS A 123 15.90 -19.95 17.32
CA LYS A 123 16.03 -18.59 17.86
C LYS A 123 15.22 -17.55 17.07
N MET A 124 15.14 -17.68 15.75
CA MET A 124 14.31 -16.79 14.92
C MET A 124 12.81 -16.99 15.22
N SER A 125 12.38 -18.22 15.53
CA SER A 125 11.00 -18.51 15.94
C SER A 125 10.66 -17.89 17.31
N ASP A 126 11.61 -17.89 18.26
CA ASP A 126 11.41 -17.32 19.60
C ASP A 126 11.32 -15.78 19.59
N ILE A 127 12.00 -15.12 18.65
CA ILE A 127 12.03 -13.65 18.55
C ILE A 127 10.78 -13.10 17.81
N GLY A 128 9.91 -13.98 17.30
CA GLY A 128 8.66 -13.57 16.64
C GLY A 128 8.85 -13.03 15.22
N GLY A 129 9.71 -13.69 14.43
CA GLY A 129 9.91 -13.43 13.00
C GLY A 129 9.02 -14.26 12.08
#